data_AF-A0A7U5XVP4-F1
#
_entry.id   AF-A0A7U5XVP4-F1
#
_cell.length_a   1.000
_cell.length_b   1.000
_cell.length_c   1.000
_cell.angle_alpha   90.00
_cell.angle_beta   90.00
_cell.angle_gamma   90.00
#
_symmetry.space_group_name_H-M   'P 1'
#
loop_
_entity.id
_entity.type
_entity.pdbx_description
1 polymer ?
#
loop_
_entity_poly.entity_id
_entity_poly.type
_entity_poly.pdbx_seq_one_letter_code
_entity_poly.pdbx_strand_id
1 'polypeptide(L)'
;MPIVFSSLNHPQRVALAAELHSRPFLKLRAPERICHIAVFGHGRNHNAEAQHELLAALCRHFGVTGPAGAASHFQHDFGRFRLKWELHSEFATYTFAERAEAADFERMPIGHVPQEWLLALQGRVLVAAHVVLRKGGVAEHAPVHELFEGASLAASRVMQGAELCSDFAIQADGFSRFVVNDVDMREQQAGRLVQRVLEIETYRMMALYGLPAAQRAVPELNAVEKELAEATAALVRSDGTTEQALLQRITHLAARIENLSLQNSYRFAASKAYFRLVNARIDELREHRIEGVPTVAEFMERRLAPAMSTCEAVAARQDALARRIANSNDLLRTRVGIVQETQNRQILQSLNARAAQQLRLQQAVEGLSVAAISYYVVGLLGYTVKGAKGLGWPVNPDAVIGAAVPLVAAAVWLALRSMHRRLHRAHG
;
A
#
# COMPACT_ATOMS: atom_id res chain seq x y z
N MET A 1 -6.42 43.65 -41.27
CA MET A 1 -7.07 42.37 -40.95
C MET A 1 -6.98 42.15 -39.44
N PRO A 2 -8.09 41.97 -38.71
CA PRO A 2 -8.01 41.52 -37.33
C PRO A 2 -7.39 40.12 -37.35
N ILE A 3 -6.27 39.94 -36.65
CA ILE A 3 -5.64 38.63 -36.51
C ILE A 3 -6.64 37.75 -35.76
N VAL A 4 -7.07 36.64 -36.35
CA VAL A 4 -8.04 35.70 -35.77
C VAL A 4 -7.35 34.85 -34.70
N PHE A 5 -6.85 35.48 -33.64
CA PHE A 5 -6.10 34.80 -32.57
C PHE A 5 -6.91 33.69 -31.88
N SER A 6 -8.24 33.82 -31.84
CA SER A 6 -9.12 32.81 -31.25
C SER A 6 -9.13 31.50 -32.04
N SER A 7 -9.04 31.53 -33.37
CA SER A 7 -9.00 30.32 -34.20
C SER A 7 -7.63 29.65 -34.25
N LEU A 8 -6.57 30.35 -33.83
CA LEU A 8 -5.21 29.82 -33.69
C LEU A 8 -4.96 29.22 -32.30
N ASN A 9 -5.85 29.46 -31.33
CA ASN A 9 -5.65 28.99 -29.97
C ASN A 9 -5.96 27.50 -29.86
N HIS A 10 -4.99 26.76 -29.33
CA HIS A 10 -5.27 25.44 -28.78
C HIS A 10 -6.41 25.54 -27.75
N PRO A 11 -7.41 24.62 -27.75
CA PRO A 11 -8.60 24.75 -26.89
C PRO A 11 -8.29 24.90 -25.39
N GLN A 12 -7.18 24.33 -24.93
CA GLN A 12 -6.77 24.40 -23.52
C GLN A 12 -5.96 25.66 -23.16
N ARG A 13 -5.48 26.45 -24.13
CA ARG A 13 -4.54 27.56 -23.86
C ARG A 13 -5.08 28.55 -22.83
N VAL A 14 -6.34 28.95 -22.98
CA VAL A 14 -6.98 29.93 -22.07
C VAL A 14 -7.19 29.32 -20.69
N ALA A 15 -7.69 28.08 -20.60
CA ALA A 15 -7.93 27.41 -19.32
C ALA A 15 -6.61 27.19 -18.54
N LEU A 16 -5.55 26.72 -19.21
CA LEU A 16 -4.24 26.53 -18.59
C LEU A 16 -3.59 27.85 -18.16
N ALA A 17 -3.73 28.91 -18.97
CA ALA A 17 -3.25 30.24 -18.59
C ALA A 17 -4.04 30.82 -17.40
N ALA A 18 -5.35 30.59 -17.34
CA ALA A 18 -6.20 31.02 -16.24
C ALA A 18 -5.88 30.29 -14.92
N GLU A 19 -5.46 29.02 -14.97
CA GLU A 19 -5.08 28.26 -13.77
C GLU A 19 -3.98 28.96 -12.96
N LEU A 20 -2.98 29.55 -13.62
CA LEU A 20 -1.89 30.29 -12.95
C LEU A 20 -2.37 31.52 -12.16
N HIS A 21 -3.49 32.14 -12.57
CA HIS A 21 -4.04 33.34 -11.93
C HIS A 21 -5.25 33.06 -11.05
N SER A 22 -5.67 31.79 -10.97
CA SER A 22 -6.88 31.37 -10.26
C SER A 22 -6.78 31.46 -8.73
N ARG A 23 -5.57 31.58 -8.17
CA ARG A 23 -5.33 31.54 -6.71
C ARG A 23 -4.68 32.81 -6.17
N PRO A 24 -5.34 33.98 -6.26
CA PRO A 24 -4.80 35.20 -5.71
C PRO A 24 -4.70 35.11 -4.17
N PHE A 25 -3.74 35.85 -3.61
CA PHE A 25 -3.64 36.07 -2.17
C PHE A 25 -4.72 37.05 -1.71
N LEU A 26 -5.21 36.90 -0.48
CA LEU A 26 -6.02 37.93 0.14
C LEU A 26 -5.21 39.24 0.21
N LYS A 27 -5.82 40.35 -0.22
CA LYS A 27 -5.22 41.69 -0.10
C LYS A 27 -5.37 42.17 1.35
N LEU A 28 -4.41 41.83 2.19
CA LEU A 28 -4.37 42.23 3.60
C LEU A 28 -3.56 43.52 3.80
N ARG A 29 -3.99 44.38 4.71
CA ARG A 29 -3.26 45.60 5.15
C ARG A 29 -3.42 45.78 6.64
N ALA A 30 -2.31 45.71 7.40
CA ALA A 30 -2.35 45.89 8.85
C ALA A 30 -3.04 47.22 9.25
N PRO A 31 -3.90 47.23 10.28
CA PRO A 31 -4.25 46.13 11.16
C PRO A 31 -5.39 45.25 10.63
N GLU A 32 -5.23 43.92 10.69
CA GLU A 32 -6.32 42.98 10.38
C GLU A 32 -6.32 41.78 11.32
N ARG A 33 -7.49 41.17 11.48
CA ARG A 33 -7.69 39.91 12.21
C ARG A 33 -8.12 38.85 11.21
N ILE A 34 -7.53 37.67 11.30
CA ILE A 34 -7.78 36.57 10.40
C ILE A 34 -8.12 35.32 11.20
N CYS A 35 -9.18 34.64 10.81
CA CYS A 35 -9.52 33.30 11.28
C CYS A 35 -9.42 32.32 10.12
N HIS A 36 -8.82 31.17 10.35
CA HIS A 36 -8.63 30.13 9.37
C HIS A 36 -9.10 28.80 9.91
N ILE A 37 -9.84 28.04 9.10
CA ILE A 37 -10.31 26.70 9.44
C ILE A 37 -10.02 25.78 8.26
N ALA A 38 -9.34 24.65 8.50
CA ALA A 38 -9.22 23.56 7.54
C ALA A 38 -10.19 22.44 7.91
N VAL A 39 -11.14 22.18 7.01
CA VAL A 39 -12.21 21.18 7.17
C VAL A 39 -11.84 19.95 6.37
N PHE A 40 -11.60 18.83 7.08
CA PHE A 40 -11.19 17.56 6.50
C PHE A 40 -12.39 16.78 5.92
N GLY A 41 -12.20 16.21 4.73
CA GLY A 41 -13.22 15.43 4.03
C GLY A 41 -13.36 14.00 4.58
N HIS A 42 -14.58 13.46 4.57
CA HIS A 42 -14.81 12.04 4.82
C HIS A 42 -14.54 11.22 3.55
N GLY A 43 -13.27 10.86 3.35
CA GLY A 43 -12.84 10.08 2.18
C GLY A 43 -12.70 10.90 0.90
N ARG A 44 -11.89 10.39 -0.03
CA ARG A 44 -11.42 11.13 -1.22
C ARG A 44 -12.53 11.45 -2.24
N ASN A 45 -13.60 10.66 -2.27
CA ASN A 45 -14.57 10.72 -3.38
C ASN A 45 -15.70 11.72 -3.17
N HIS A 46 -15.95 12.18 -1.94
CA HIS A 46 -17.07 13.09 -1.63
C HIS A 46 -16.64 14.41 -0.99
N ASN A 47 -15.33 14.65 -0.81
CA ASN A 47 -14.83 15.88 -0.19
C ASN A 47 -15.26 17.12 -1.00
N ALA A 48 -15.08 17.11 -2.32
CA ALA A 48 -15.42 18.26 -3.16
C ALA A 48 -16.89 18.66 -3.03
N GLU A 49 -17.81 17.70 -3.18
CA GLU A 49 -19.25 17.92 -3.10
C GLU A 49 -19.66 18.47 -1.72
N ALA A 50 -19.25 17.82 -0.63
CA ALA A 50 -19.57 18.25 0.73
C ALA A 50 -19.03 19.67 1.04
N GLN A 51 -17.84 20.03 0.55
CA GLN A 51 -17.27 21.36 0.76
C GLN A 51 -17.98 22.42 -0.09
N HIS A 52 -18.41 22.07 -1.30
CA HIS A 52 -19.25 22.96 -2.11
C HIS A 52 -20.60 23.21 -1.43
N GLU A 53 -21.23 22.20 -0.83
CA GLU A 53 -22.47 22.36 -0.08
C GLU A 53 -22.31 23.28 1.13
N LEU A 54 -21.23 23.08 1.91
CA LEU A 54 -20.90 23.94 3.06
C LEU A 54 -20.68 25.39 2.62
N LEU A 55 -19.88 25.62 1.58
CA LEU A 55 -19.65 26.98 1.07
C LEU A 55 -20.94 27.59 0.52
N ALA A 56 -21.74 26.82 -0.23
CA ALA A 56 -23.01 27.31 -0.77
C ALA A 56 -24.01 27.67 0.34
N ALA A 57 -24.06 26.91 1.43
CA ALA A 57 -24.87 27.25 2.60
C ALA A 57 -24.44 28.58 3.23
N LEU A 58 -23.12 28.79 3.39
CA LEU A 58 -22.58 30.06 3.87
C LEU A 58 -22.93 31.23 2.95
N CYS A 59 -22.73 31.07 1.64
CA CYS A 59 -23.07 32.08 0.65
C CYS A 59 -24.57 32.41 0.66
N ARG A 60 -25.45 31.42 0.74
CA ARG A 60 -26.91 31.61 0.85
C ARG A 60 -27.30 32.40 2.09
N HIS A 61 -26.69 32.11 3.24
CA HIS A 61 -26.98 32.83 4.49
C HIS A 61 -26.74 34.34 4.35
N PHE A 62 -25.69 34.73 3.62
CA PHE A 62 -25.34 36.14 3.39
C PHE A 62 -25.88 36.74 2.07
N GLY A 63 -26.71 36.00 1.33
CA GLY A 63 -27.25 36.48 0.04
C GLY A 63 -26.21 36.65 -1.07
N VAL A 64 -25.08 35.94 -0.98
CA VAL A 64 -24.00 35.95 -1.98
C VAL A 64 -24.18 34.80 -2.97
N THR A 65 -23.93 35.04 -4.25
CA THR A 65 -23.89 33.98 -5.25
C THR A 65 -22.68 33.07 -5.01
N GLY A 66 -22.91 31.79 -4.73
CA GLY A 66 -21.85 30.79 -4.55
C GLY A 66 -21.06 30.51 -5.84
N PRO A 67 -19.88 29.86 -5.73
CA PRO A 67 -19.10 29.50 -6.91
C PRO A 67 -19.79 28.45 -7.78
N ALA A 68 -19.36 28.35 -9.04
CA ALA A 68 -19.75 27.26 -9.92
C ALA A 68 -19.32 25.89 -9.34
N GLY A 69 -20.05 24.82 -9.66
CA GLY A 69 -19.88 23.49 -9.02
C GLY A 69 -18.55 22.77 -9.27
N ALA A 70 -17.65 23.33 -10.08
CA ALA A 70 -16.30 22.79 -10.32
C ALA A 70 -15.18 23.74 -9.83
N ALA A 71 -15.52 24.80 -9.09
CA ALA A 71 -14.53 25.77 -8.62
C ALA A 71 -13.67 25.17 -7.51
N SER A 72 -12.35 25.29 -7.65
CA SER A 72 -11.38 24.91 -6.60
C SER A 72 -11.03 26.05 -5.64
N HIS A 73 -11.51 27.25 -5.92
CA HIS A 73 -11.22 28.46 -5.18
C HIS A 73 -12.44 29.40 -5.22
N PHE A 74 -12.61 30.19 -4.17
CA PHE A 74 -13.64 31.21 -4.09
C PHE A 74 -13.15 32.32 -3.17
N GLN A 75 -13.32 33.57 -3.60
CA GLN A 75 -13.01 34.73 -2.77
C GLN A 75 -14.12 35.75 -2.92
N HIS A 76 -14.63 36.25 -1.80
CA HIS A 76 -15.68 37.25 -1.80
C HIS A 76 -15.61 38.16 -0.56
N ASP A 77 -16.08 39.39 -0.72
CA ASP A 77 -16.23 40.34 0.39
C ASP A 77 -17.69 40.30 0.88
N PHE A 78 -17.89 39.84 2.11
CA PHE A 78 -19.19 39.73 2.76
C PHE A 78 -19.55 41.00 3.56
N GLY A 79 -18.81 42.09 3.36
CA GLY A 79 -18.98 43.37 4.05
C GLY A 79 -18.30 43.39 5.41
N ARG A 80 -18.70 42.51 6.34
CA ARG A 80 -18.08 42.42 7.68
C ARG A 80 -16.74 41.71 7.67
N PHE A 81 -16.58 40.72 6.80
CA PHE A 81 -15.34 39.99 6.60
C PHE A 81 -15.17 39.65 5.12
N ARG A 82 -13.94 39.36 4.72
CA ARG A 82 -13.62 38.77 3.42
C ARG A 82 -13.35 37.29 3.62
N LEU A 83 -13.91 36.45 2.77
CA LEU A 83 -13.65 35.02 2.76
C LEU A 83 -12.72 34.70 1.59
N LYS A 84 -11.73 33.86 1.86
CA LYS A 84 -11.02 33.06 0.87
C LYS A 84 -11.25 31.58 1.20
N TRP A 85 -11.75 30.84 0.23
CA TRP A 85 -11.96 29.40 0.28
C TRP A 85 -11.10 28.71 -0.78
N GLU A 86 -10.44 27.62 -0.39
CA GLU A 86 -9.62 26.80 -1.28
C GLU A 86 -9.95 25.32 -1.05
N LEU A 87 -10.26 24.61 -2.14
CA LEU A 87 -10.52 23.18 -2.13
C LEU A 87 -9.25 22.41 -2.48
N HIS A 88 -8.92 21.45 -1.61
CA HIS A 88 -7.84 20.50 -1.82
C HIS A 88 -8.41 19.07 -1.94
N SER A 89 -7.53 18.11 -2.23
CA SER A 89 -7.93 16.71 -2.38
C SER A 89 -8.54 16.10 -1.11
N GLU A 90 -8.02 16.45 0.06
CA GLU A 90 -8.41 15.84 1.35
C GLU A 90 -9.14 16.78 2.30
N PHE A 91 -9.11 18.09 2.05
CA PHE A 91 -9.72 19.11 2.90
C PHE A 91 -10.08 20.34 2.08
N ALA A 92 -10.83 21.28 2.67
CA ALA A 92 -10.93 22.65 2.17
C ALA A 92 -10.59 23.63 3.29
N THR A 93 -10.08 24.81 2.92
CA THR A 93 -9.77 25.87 3.86
C THR A 93 -10.78 27.01 3.75
N TYR A 94 -11.10 27.62 4.88
CA TYR A 94 -11.96 28.81 4.99
C TYR A 94 -11.19 29.86 5.77
N THR A 95 -10.77 30.92 5.10
CA THR A 95 -9.99 32.02 5.68
C THR A 95 -10.83 33.29 5.69
N PHE A 96 -11.22 33.73 6.88
CA PHE A 96 -12.01 34.92 7.16
C PHE A 96 -11.08 36.05 7.58
N ALA A 97 -11.11 37.19 6.89
CA ALA A 97 -10.27 38.35 7.19
C ALA A 97 -11.12 39.60 7.42
N GLU A 98 -10.93 40.24 8.57
CA GLU A 98 -11.63 41.44 9.01
C GLU A 98 -10.62 42.57 9.25
N ARG A 99 -10.92 43.77 8.76
CA ARG A 99 -10.12 44.96 9.07
C ARG A 99 -10.35 45.39 10.50
N ALA A 100 -9.32 45.90 11.16
CA ALA A 100 -9.41 46.34 12.55
C ALA A 100 -8.70 47.67 12.76
N GLU A 101 -9.09 48.43 13.79
CA GLU A 101 -8.34 49.63 14.22
C GLU A 101 -7.12 49.25 15.07
N ALA A 102 -7.27 48.22 15.91
CA ALA A 102 -6.21 47.50 16.59
C ALA A 102 -6.51 46.00 16.47
N ALA A 103 -5.48 45.19 16.27
CA ALA A 103 -5.64 43.75 16.11
C ALA A 103 -5.20 43.01 17.38
N ASP A 104 -6.15 42.41 18.07
CA ASP A 104 -5.99 41.49 19.20
C ASP A 104 -6.78 40.19 18.94
N PHE A 105 -6.72 39.26 19.89
CA PHE A 105 -7.42 37.98 19.81
C PHE A 105 -8.81 38.00 20.48
N GLU A 106 -9.28 39.14 21.01
CA GLU A 106 -10.54 39.19 21.77
C GLU A 106 -11.78 39.06 20.87
N ARG A 107 -11.71 39.63 19.66
CA ARG A 107 -12.84 39.66 18.70
C ARG A 107 -12.40 39.19 17.33
N MET A 108 -12.51 37.89 17.08
CA MET A 108 -12.06 37.28 15.84
C MET A 108 -13.17 37.18 14.79
N PRO A 109 -12.85 37.17 13.47
CA PRO A 109 -13.85 37.20 12.40
C PRO A 109 -14.84 36.03 12.43
N ILE A 110 -14.46 34.93 13.08
CA ILE A 110 -15.31 33.75 13.26
C ILE A 110 -16.61 34.07 14.01
N GLY A 111 -16.63 35.12 14.83
CA GLY A 111 -17.83 35.58 15.54
C GLY A 111 -18.92 36.12 14.61
N HIS A 112 -18.60 36.43 13.34
CA HIS A 112 -19.60 36.78 12.32
C HIS A 112 -20.15 35.57 11.57
N VAL A 113 -19.55 34.38 11.73
CA VAL A 113 -19.95 33.18 11.00
C VAL A 113 -21.17 32.54 11.69
N PRO A 114 -22.22 32.12 10.95
CA PRO A 114 -23.42 31.57 11.54
C PRO A 114 -23.14 30.32 12.38
N GLN A 115 -23.68 30.27 13.60
CA GLN A 115 -23.45 29.15 14.51
C GLN A 115 -23.93 27.80 13.92
N GLU A 116 -25.05 27.81 13.18
CA GLU A 116 -25.56 26.65 12.45
C GLU A 116 -24.53 26.09 11.46
N TRP A 117 -23.78 26.96 10.78
CA TRP A 117 -22.76 26.58 9.82
C TRP A 117 -21.54 25.98 10.53
N LEU A 118 -21.14 26.56 11.66
CA LEU A 118 -20.05 26.03 12.50
C LEU A 118 -20.38 24.64 13.05
N LEU A 119 -21.63 24.43 13.50
CA LEU A 119 -22.08 23.12 13.97
C LEU A 119 -22.06 22.05 12.86
N ALA A 120 -22.29 22.43 11.60
CA ALA A 120 -22.16 21.52 10.46
C ALA A 120 -20.72 21.00 10.23
N LEU A 121 -19.71 21.64 10.84
CA LEU A 121 -18.31 21.20 10.79
C LEU A 121 -17.95 20.14 11.85
N GLN A 122 -18.90 19.71 12.67
CA GLN A 122 -18.66 18.81 13.81
C GLN A 122 -17.78 17.60 13.44
N GLY A 123 -16.67 17.45 14.16
CA GLY A 123 -15.72 16.35 13.97
C GLY A 123 -14.84 16.43 12.72
N ARG A 124 -14.89 17.54 11.97
CA ARG A 124 -14.18 17.72 10.69
C ARG A 124 -13.10 18.80 10.71
N VAL A 125 -13.06 19.63 11.73
CA VAL A 125 -12.02 20.68 11.86
C VAL A 125 -10.70 20.03 12.24
N LEU A 126 -9.75 19.99 11.29
CA LEU A 126 -8.39 19.50 11.55
C LEU A 126 -7.47 20.62 12.02
N VAL A 127 -7.68 21.83 11.49
CA VAL A 127 -6.90 23.02 11.83
C VAL A 127 -7.85 24.17 12.08
N ALA A 128 -7.58 24.92 13.14
CA ALA A 128 -8.23 26.18 13.47
C ALA A 128 -7.14 27.15 13.93
N ALA A 129 -7.00 28.28 13.25
CA ALA A 129 -5.95 29.25 13.54
C ALA A 129 -6.46 30.69 13.52
N HIS A 130 -5.90 31.50 14.40
CA HIS A 130 -6.09 32.93 14.47
C HIS A 130 -4.78 33.64 14.16
N VAL A 131 -4.83 34.60 13.25
CA VAL A 131 -3.71 35.48 12.93
C VAL A 131 -4.11 36.90 13.24
N VAL A 132 -3.27 37.57 14.02
CA VAL A 132 -3.36 39.00 14.28
C VAL A 132 -2.25 39.68 13.49
N LEU A 133 -2.65 40.49 12.51
CA LEU A 133 -1.75 41.28 11.68
C LEU A 133 -1.72 42.72 12.21
N ARG A 134 -0.57 43.13 12.76
CA ARG A 134 -0.37 44.45 13.39
C ARG A 134 0.61 45.29 12.59
N LYS A 135 0.62 46.59 12.85
CA LYS A 135 1.61 47.53 12.31
C LYS A 135 2.67 47.83 13.38
N GLY A 136 3.92 48.04 12.98
CA GLY A 136 5.05 48.26 13.90
C GLY A 136 5.68 46.95 14.37
N GLY A 137 6.95 46.99 14.78
CA GLY A 137 7.71 45.82 15.21
C GLY A 137 7.37 45.32 16.62
N VAL A 138 7.90 44.16 17.02
CA VAL A 138 7.65 43.55 18.34
C VAL A 138 7.93 44.52 19.50
N ALA A 139 8.94 45.38 19.38
CA ALA A 139 9.30 46.37 20.40
C ALA A 139 8.24 47.47 20.61
N GLU A 140 7.33 47.67 19.66
CA GLU A 140 6.26 48.68 19.72
C GLU A 140 4.97 48.13 20.32
N HIS A 141 4.90 46.82 20.61
CA HIS A 141 3.72 46.15 21.14
C HIS A 141 3.96 45.65 22.57
N ALA A 142 2.86 45.35 23.26
CA ALA A 142 2.91 44.62 24.53
C ALA A 142 3.67 43.28 24.35
N PRO A 143 4.31 42.77 25.42
CA PRO A 143 5.13 41.58 25.32
C PRO A 143 4.37 40.41 24.70
N VAL A 144 4.86 39.95 23.55
CA VAL A 144 4.18 38.93 22.73
C VAL A 144 3.93 37.62 23.50
N HIS A 145 4.74 37.31 24.51
CA HIS A 145 4.56 36.12 25.36
C HIS A 145 3.24 36.14 26.15
N GLU A 146 2.67 37.30 26.44
CA GLU A 146 1.37 37.42 27.13
C GLU A 146 0.19 37.00 26.24
N LEU A 147 0.41 36.88 24.92
CA LEU A 147 -0.61 36.52 23.95
C LEU A 147 -0.71 35.00 23.73
N PHE A 148 0.19 34.24 24.35
CA PHE A 148 0.35 32.79 24.18
C PHE A 148 0.34 32.09 25.54
N GLU A 149 -0.34 30.94 25.60
CA GLU A 149 -0.35 30.07 26.77
C GLU A 149 0.87 29.12 26.79
N GLY A 150 1.51 28.90 25.63
CA GLY A 150 2.60 27.94 25.48
C GLY A 150 3.95 28.41 26.06
N ALA A 151 4.68 27.46 26.66
CA ALA A 151 5.99 27.73 27.27
C ALA A 151 7.15 27.92 26.26
N SER A 152 6.97 27.57 24.98
CA SER A 152 8.01 27.65 23.95
C SER A 152 7.52 28.45 22.76
N LEU A 153 7.93 29.71 22.68
CA LEU A 153 7.68 30.56 21.53
C LEU A 153 8.66 30.23 20.39
N ALA A 154 8.19 30.32 19.15
CA ALA A 154 9.03 30.46 17.97
C ALA A 154 8.84 31.87 17.40
N ALA A 155 9.93 32.52 17.03
CA ALA A 155 9.86 33.81 16.37
C ALA A 155 11.00 34.05 15.38
N SER A 156 10.67 34.74 14.30
CA SER A 156 11.60 35.05 13.21
C SER A 156 11.26 36.39 12.56
N ARG A 157 12.29 37.09 12.08
CA ARG A 157 12.12 38.12 11.05
C ARG A 157 11.95 37.44 9.70
N VAL A 158 10.95 37.83 8.93
CA VAL A 158 10.56 37.15 7.69
C VAL A 158 10.37 38.14 6.56
N MET A 159 10.64 37.69 5.33
CA MET A 159 10.40 38.43 4.08
C MET A 159 10.95 39.87 4.01
N GLN A 160 11.98 40.20 4.83
CA GLN A 160 12.61 41.54 4.90
C GLN A 160 11.63 42.70 5.18
N GLY A 161 10.65 42.47 6.05
CA GLY A 161 9.71 43.53 6.43
C GLY A 161 8.67 43.14 7.47
N ALA A 162 8.77 41.93 8.04
CA ALA A 162 7.83 41.46 9.05
C ALA A 162 8.51 40.63 10.13
N GLU A 163 7.82 40.52 11.26
CA GLU A 163 8.16 39.60 12.35
C GLU A 163 6.99 38.65 12.57
N LEU A 164 7.28 37.35 12.71
CA LEU A 164 6.32 36.28 12.92
C LEU A 164 6.58 35.66 14.28
N CYS A 165 5.53 35.49 15.09
CA CYS A 165 5.60 34.80 16.38
C CYS A 165 4.45 33.80 16.55
N SER A 166 4.73 32.62 17.10
CA SER A 166 3.73 31.61 17.49
C SER A 166 4.32 30.59 18.45
N ASP A 167 3.51 30.05 19.36
CA ASP A 167 3.85 28.86 20.16
C ASP A 167 3.41 27.55 19.50
N PHE A 168 2.71 27.63 18.35
CA PHE A 168 2.09 26.52 17.63
C PHE A 168 1.16 25.64 18.48
N ALA A 169 0.72 26.13 19.63
CA ALA A 169 -0.19 25.44 20.54
C ALA A 169 -1.63 25.87 20.30
N ILE A 170 -2.55 24.94 20.51
CA ILE A 170 -3.99 25.22 20.53
C ILE A 170 -4.29 25.88 21.88
N GLN A 171 -4.85 27.08 21.84
CA GLN A 171 -5.20 27.85 23.04
C GLN A 171 -6.56 27.41 23.61
N ALA A 172 -6.99 28.00 24.73
CA ALA A 172 -8.26 27.66 25.38
C ALA A 172 -9.50 27.86 24.47
N ASP A 173 -9.43 28.73 23.47
CA ASP A 173 -10.49 28.96 22.48
C ASP A 173 -10.55 27.88 21.37
N GLY A 174 -9.59 26.95 21.33
CA GLY A 174 -9.50 25.90 20.33
C GLY A 174 -8.74 26.30 19.06
N PHE A 175 -8.14 27.49 19.01
CA PHE A 175 -7.37 27.98 17.87
C PHE A 175 -5.88 28.07 18.19
N SER A 176 -5.01 27.75 17.22
CA SER A 176 -3.61 28.16 17.28
C SER A 176 -3.48 29.64 16.98
N ARG A 177 -2.52 30.32 17.61
CA ARG A 177 -2.34 31.77 17.47
C ARG A 177 -1.06 32.11 16.73
N PHE A 178 -1.14 33.17 15.92
CA PHE A 178 -0.03 33.74 15.20
C PHE A 178 -0.08 35.26 15.27
N VAL A 179 1.05 35.87 15.58
CA VAL A 179 1.22 37.32 15.51
C VAL A 179 2.12 37.61 14.33
N VAL A 180 1.63 38.44 13.42
CA VAL A 180 2.40 38.98 12.29
C VAL A 180 2.50 40.48 12.47
N ASN A 181 3.71 40.98 12.63
CA ASN A 181 4.00 42.40 12.75
C ASN A 181 4.51 42.92 11.41
N ASP A 182 3.79 43.88 10.84
CA ASP A 182 4.17 44.64 9.66
C ASP A 182 5.13 45.77 10.06
N VAL A 183 6.42 45.51 9.90
CA VAL A 183 7.50 46.45 10.21
C VAL A 183 7.72 47.40 9.03
N ASP A 184 7.87 46.84 7.84
CA ASP A 184 8.08 47.56 6.59
C ASP A 184 7.66 46.68 5.38
N MET A 185 6.48 46.06 5.45
CA MET A 185 5.97 45.26 4.34
C MET A 185 5.50 46.14 3.19
N ARG A 186 5.92 45.77 1.98
CA ARG A 186 5.43 46.30 0.71
C ARG A 186 4.05 45.75 0.36
N GLU A 187 3.42 46.36 -0.64
CA GLU A 187 2.10 45.96 -1.09
C GLU A 187 2.03 44.45 -1.42
N GLN A 188 0.96 43.80 -0.95
CA GLN A 188 0.68 42.38 -1.10
C GLN A 188 1.62 41.41 -0.34
N GLN A 189 2.66 41.88 0.36
CA GLN A 189 3.50 40.99 1.18
C GLN A 189 2.72 40.38 2.34
N ALA A 190 1.89 41.16 3.04
CA ALA A 190 1.10 40.70 4.17
C ALA A 190 0.20 39.50 3.81
N GLY A 191 -0.51 39.58 2.67
CA GLY A 191 -1.35 38.49 2.17
C GLY A 191 -0.58 37.19 1.90
N ARG A 192 0.60 37.30 1.28
CA ARG A 192 1.47 36.16 1.02
C ARG A 192 2.02 35.55 2.30
N LEU A 193 2.45 36.39 3.24
CA LEU A 193 3.00 35.95 4.51
C LEU A 193 1.95 35.21 5.34
N VAL A 194 0.78 35.82 5.54
CA VAL A 194 -0.32 35.20 6.30
C VAL A 194 -0.75 33.89 5.65
N GLN A 195 -0.89 33.84 4.33
CA GLN A 195 -1.21 32.57 3.65
C GLN A 195 -0.14 31.49 3.90
N ARG A 196 1.16 31.83 3.81
CA ARG A 196 2.24 30.86 4.08
C ARG A 196 2.21 30.34 5.51
N VAL A 197 1.95 31.21 6.48
CA VAL A 197 1.81 30.83 7.89
C VAL A 197 0.67 29.85 8.08
N LEU A 198 -0.50 30.15 7.50
CA LEU A 198 -1.68 29.27 7.55
C LEU A 198 -1.46 27.95 6.80
N GLU A 199 -0.72 27.97 5.69
CA GLU A 199 -0.32 26.78 4.96
C GLU A 199 0.66 25.92 5.75
N ILE A 200 1.65 26.50 6.44
CA ILE A 200 2.54 25.77 7.35
C ILE A 200 1.72 25.08 8.45
N GLU A 201 0.79 25.81 9.06
CA GLU A 201 -0.11 25.29 10.10
C GLU A 201 -0.99 24.14 9.59
N THR A 202 -1.57 24.30 8.40
CA THR A 202 -2.43 23.27 7.81
C THR A 202 -1.62 22.04 7.39
N TYR A 203 -0.51 22.24 6.70
CA TYR A 203 0.31 21.15 6.19
C TYR A 203 1.06 20.41 7.30
N ARG A 204 1.44 21.04 8.42
CA ARG A 204 2.03 20.31 9.56
C ARG A 204 1.03 19.32 10.15
N MET A 205 -0.24 19.70 10.28
CA MET A 205 -1.29 18.83 10.81
C MET A 205 -1.59 17.69 9.83
N MET A 206 -1.66 18.00 8.54
CA MET A 206 -1.82 16.99 7.48
C MET A 206 -0.63 16.02 7.41
N ALA A 207 0.59 16.51 7.63
CA ALA A 207 1.78 15.67 7.72
C ALA A 207 1.68 14.73 8.94
N LEU A 208 1.40 15.27 10.12
CA LEU A 208 1.27 14.52 11.37
C LEU A 208 0.11 13.51 11.38
N TYR A 209 -0.90 13.68 10.52
CA TYR A 209 -2.06 12.80 10.47
C TYR A 209 -1.72 11.33 10.15
N GLY A 210 -0.54 11.05 9.55
CA GLY A 210 -0.05 9.69 9.36
C GLY A 210 0.61 9.04 10.59
N LEU A 211 1.01 9.83 11.59
CA LEU A 211 1.73 9.31 12.75
C LEU A 211 0.93 8.27 13.57
N PRO A 212 -0.37 8.46 13.88
CA PRO A 212 -1.14 7.46 14.62
C PRO A 212 -1.24 6.12 13.87
N ALA A 213 -1.32 6.16 12.55
CA ALA A 213 -1.31 4.95 11.73
C ALA A 213 0.05 4.23 11.79
N ALA A 214 1.15 4.98 11.75
CA ALA A 214 2.49 4.43 11.94
C ALA A 214 2.66 3.77 13.31
N GLN A 215 2.24 4.45 14.38
CA GLN A 215 2.31 3.94 15.75
C GLN A 215 1.50 2.64 15.95
N ARG A 216 0.31 2.54 15.35
CA ARG A 216 -0.50 1.32 15.36
C ARG A 216 0.09 0.18 14.53
N ALA A 217 0.79 0.51 13.44
CA ALA A 217 1.41 -0.51 12.58
C ALA A 217 2.67 -1.14 13.21
N VAL A 218 3.41 -0.42 14.05
CA VAL A 218 4.64 -0.93 14.69
C VAL A 218 4.46 -2.27 15.42
N PRO A 219 3.50 -2.44 16.36
CA PRO A 219 3.31 -3.71 17.06
C PRO A 219 2.90 -4.86 16.12
N GLU A 220 2.06 -4.59 15.12
CA GLU A 220 1.67 -5.58 14.11
C GLU A 220 2.88 -6.03 13.27
N LEU A 221 3.74 -5.11 12.85
CA LEU A 221 4.97 -5.43 12.11
C LEU A 221 5.94 -6.25 12.96
N ASN A 222 6.07 -5.95 14.26
CA ASN A 222 6.86 -6.75 15.19
C ASN A 222 6.33 -8.20 15.27
N ALA A 223 5.00 -8.36 15.36
CA ALA A 223 4.36 -9.67 15.41
C ALA A 223 4.60 -10.46 14.12
N VAL A 224 4.36 -9.84 12.96
CA VAL A 224 4.59 -10.47 11.66
C VAL A 224 6.06 -10.89 11.47
N GLU A 225 7.00 -10.01 11.83
CA GLU A 225 8.43 -10.32 11.70
C GLU A 225 8.84 -11.51 12.58
N LYS A 226 8.34 -11.56 13.82
CA LYS A 226 8.58 -12.68 14.73
C LYS A 226 8.01 -13.99 14.17
N GLU A 227 6.74 -13.97 13.75
CA GLU A 227 6.08 -15.16 13.18
C GLU A 227 6.75 -15.64 11.89
N LEU A 228 7.24 -14.73 11.05
CA LEU A 228 8.00 -15.07 9.84
C LEU A 228 9.34 -15.72 10.20
N ALA A 229 10.06 -15.19 11.18
CA ALA A 229 11.32 -15.77 11.65
C ALA A 229 11.12 -17.20 12.18
N GLU A 230 10.07 -17.41 12.98
CA GLU A 230 9.69 -18.74 13.49
C GLU A 230 9.33 -19.71 12.35
N ALA A 231 8.51 -19.27 11.39
CA ALA A 231 8.12 -20.09 10.24
C ALA A 231 9.33 -20.45 9.35
N THR A 232 10.22 -19.50 9.11
CA THR A 232 11.44 -19.73 8.32
C THR A 232 12.40 -20.69 9.04
N ALA A 233 12.54 -20.57 10.36
CA ALA A 233 13.35 -21.50 11.15
C ALA A 233 12.75 -22.91 11.20
N ALA A 234 11.42 -23.03 11.26
CA ALA A 234 10.71 -24.30 11.17
C ALA A 234 10.83 -24.94 9.78
N LEU A 235 10.87 -24.13 8.71
CA LEU A 235 11.13 -24.62 7.36
C LEU A 235 12.49 -25.32 7.29
N VAL A 236 13.55 -24.73 7.83
CA VAL A 236 14.89 -25.35 7.84
C VAL A 236 14.90 -26.70 8.58
N ARG A 237 14.13 -26.85 9.65
CA ARG A 237 14.06 -28.08 10.47
C ARG A 237 13.02 -29.11 9.99
N SER A 238 12.20 -28.79 9.01
CA SER A 238 11.09 -29.67 8.59
C SER A 238 11.59 -30.89 7.84
N ASP A 239 10.99 -32.05 8.10
CA ASP A 239 11.26 -33.32 7.41
C ASP A 239 10.27 -33.58 6.25
N GLY A 240 9.51 -32.55 5.84
CA GLY A 240 8.55 -32.62 4.72
C GLY A 240 7.09 -32.84 5.13
N THR A 241 6.80 -33.13 6.40
CA THR A 241 5.43 -33.40 6.90
C THR A 241 4.64 -32.16 7.30
N THR A 242 5.31 -31.03 7.55
CA THR A 242 4.68 -29.78 8.02
C THR A 242 4.65 -28.66 6.98
N GLU A 243 5.06 -28.94 5.74
CA GLU A 243 5.23 -27.92 4.70
C GLU A 243 3.92 -27.23 4.30
N GLN A 244 2.81 -27.95 4.28
CA GLN A 244 1.50 -27.37 3.96
C GLN A 244 1.01 -26.40 5.05
N ALA A 245 1.26 -26.72 6.33
CA ALA A 245 0.95 -25.83 7.44
C ALA A 245 1.83 -24.57 7.44
N LEU A 246 3.12 -24.72 7.11
CA LEU A 246 4.03 -23.59 6.93
C LEU A 246 3.59 -22.68 5.76
N LEU A 247 3.10 -23.27 4.67
CA LEU A 247 2.62 -22.52 3.51
C LEU A 247 1.41 -21.67 3.86
N GLN A 248 0.44 -22.27 4.58
CA GLN A 248 -0.73 -21.55 5.09
C GLN A 248 -0.31 -20.40 6.01
N ARG A 249 0.64 -20.64 6.93
CA ARG A 249 1.15 -19.61 7.85
C ARG A 249 1.81 -18.45 7.09
N ILE A 250 2.70 -18.73 6.14
CA ILE A 250 3.37 -17.68 5.33
C ILE A 250 2.36 -16.92 4.47
N THR A 251 1.38 -17.61 3.87
CA THR A 251 0.32 -16.97 3.08
C THR A 251 -0.53 -16.02 3.94
N HIS A 252 -0.85 -16.43 5.17
CA HIS A 252 -1.55 -15.58 6.12
C HIS A 252 -0.73 -14.33 6.51
N LEU A 253 0.58 -14.48 6.72
CA LEU A 253 1.48 -13.34 6.97
C LEU A 253 1.53 -12.38 5.76
N ALA A 254 1.54 -12.90 4.54
CA ALA A 254 1.48 -12.09 3.32
C ALA A 254 0.20 -11.25 3.27
N ALA A 255 -0.95 -11.88 3.52
CA ALA A 255 -2.24 -11.20 3.54
C ALA A 255 -2.31 -10.10 4.62
N ARG A 256 -1.73 -10.34 5.80
CA ARG A 256 -1.66 -9.34 6.88
C ARG A 256 -0.84 -8.12 6.48
N ILE A 257 0.35 -8.31 5.89
CA ILE A 257 1.19 -7.20 5.43
C ILE A 257 0.54 -6.45 4.27
N GLU A 258 -0.07 -7.15 3.33
CA GLU A 258 -0.79 -6.52 2.22
C GLU A 258 -1.93 -5.63 2.72
N ASN A 259 -2.73 -6.12 3.67
CA ASN A 259 -3.79 -5.33 4.30
C ASN A 259 -3.24 -4.09 5.02
N LEU A 260 -2.13 -4.22 5.77
CA LEU A 260 -1.48 -3.07 6.42
C LEU A 260 -0.93 -2.05 5.40
N SER A 261 -0.40 -2.52 4.28
CA SER A 261 0.12 -1.67 3.19
C SER A 261 -1.02 -0.92 2.49
N LEU A 262 -2.10 -1.62 2.14
CA LEU A 262 -3.28 -1.02 1.52
C LEU A 262 -3.91 0.07 2.40
N GLN A 263 -3.96 -0.15 3.72
CA GLN A 263 -4.54 0.82 4.65
C GLN A 263 -3.68 2.08 4.83
N ASN A 264 -2.35 1.96 4.78
CA ASN A 264 -1.45 3.02 5.24
C ASN A 264 -0.63 3.69 4.13
N SER A 265 -0.43 3.04 2.98
CA SER A 265 0.45 3.51 1.90
C SER A 265 0.09 4.93 1.41
N TYR A 266 -1.20 5.18 1.13
CA TYR A 266 -1.68 6.51 0.76
C TYR A 266 -1.37 7.54 1.85
N ARG A 267 -1.65 7.21 3.11
CA ARG A 267 -1.49 8.14 4.23
C ARG A 267 -0.01 8.48 4.46
N PHE A 268 0.90 7.51 4.41
CA PHE A 268 2.34 7.78 4.54
C PHE A 268 2.90 8.58 3.35
N ALA A 269 2.46 8.28 2.13
CA ALA A 269 2.82 9.06 0.95
C ALA A 269 2.32 10.51 1.06
N ALA A 270 1.07 10.71 1.51
CA ALA A 270 0.49 12.03 1.77
C ALA A 270 1.27 12.77 2.86
N SER A 271 1.56 12.13 4.00
CA SER A 271 2.36 12.72 5.08
C SER A 271 3.71 13.22 4.59
N LYS A 272 4.42 12.43 3.78
CA LYS A 272 5.69 12.81 3.16
C LYS A 272 5.54 14.00 2.19
N ALA A 273 4.48 14.02 1.40
CA ALA A 273 4.20 15.14 0.49
C ALA A 273 3.90 16.44 1.26
N TYR A 274 3.07 16.38 2.30
CA TYR A 274 2.77 17.53 3.15
C TYR A 274 3.99 18.02 3.91
N PHE A 275 4.86 17.13 4.40
CA PHE A 275 6.12 17.54 5.03
C PHE A 275 7.02 18.34 4.09
N ARG A 276 7.12 17.92 2.82
CA ARG A 276 7.83 18.71 1.79
C ARG A 276 7.20 20.09 1.56
N LEU A 277 5.87 20.18 1.57
CA LEU A 277 5.17 21.46 1.45
C LEU A 277 5.44 22.37 2.65
N VAL A 278 5.46 21.83 3.88
CA VAL A 278 5.84 22.60 5.08
C VAL A 278 7.22 23.20 4.90
N ASN A 279 8.23 22.39 4.55
CA ASN A 279 9.60 22.87 4.37
C ASN A 279 9.71 23.92 3.25
N ALA A 280 9.04 23.69 2.11
CA ALA A 280 9.01 24.68 1.03
C ALA A 280 8.41 26.03 1.47
N ARG A 281 7.37 26.01 2.32
CA ARG A 281 6.76 27.24 2.84
C ARG A 281 7.64 27.94 3.87
N ILE A 282 8.34 27.18 4.71
CA ILE A 282 9.32 27.71 5.66
C ILE A 282 10.48 28.38 4.90
N ASP A 283 11.04 27.73 3.88
CA ASP A 283 12.11 28.30 3.04
C ASP A 283 11.67 29.63 2.39
N GLU A 284 10.42 29.67 1.93
CA GLU A 284 9.80 30.85 1.34
C GLU A 284 9.62 32.03 2.32
N LEU A 285 9.58 31.79 3.64
CA LEU A 285 9.54 32.85 4.65
C LEU A 285 10.85 33.66 4.68
N ARG A 286 11.97 33.06 4.25
CA ARG A 286 13.31 33.66 4.33
C ARG A 286 13.62 34.18 5.73
N GLU A 287 13.53 33.25 6.68
CA GLU A 287 13.66 33.56 8.11
C GLU A 287 15.05 34.08 8.47
N HIS A 288 15.07 35.10 9.33
CA HIS A 288 16.24 35.58 10.03
C HIS A 288 15.97 35.47 11.53
N ARG A 289 16.98 34.99 12.26
CA ARG A 289 16.89 34.72 13.69
C ARG A 289 16.59 35.99 14.49
N ILE A 290 15.71 35.84 15.48
CA ILE A 290 15.58 36.77 16.60
C ILE A 290 16.33 36.14 17.77
N GLU A 291 17.22 36.89 18.42
CA GLU A 291 18.06 36.36 19.49
C GLU A 291 17.22 35.83 20.67
N GLY A 292 17.66 34.71 21.25
CA GLY A 292 17.01 34.09 22.41
C GLY A 292 15.79 33.22 22.13
N VAL A 293 15.32 33.13 20.88
CA VAL A 293 14.14 32.32 20.49
C VAL A 293 14.44 31.47 19.23
N PRO A 294 13.88 30.25 19.12
CA PRO A 294 14.02 29.44 17.92
C PRO A 294 13.22 30.04 16.76
N THR A 295 13.72 29.84 15.54
CA THR A 295 12.97 30.16 14.31
C THR A 295 11.82 29.17 14.09
N VAL A 296 10.92 29.45 13.14
CA VAL A 296 9.87 28.48 12.75
C VAL A 296 10.50 27.21 12.18
N ALA A 297 11.53 27.33 11.34
CA ALA A 297 12.30 26.19 10.84
C ALA A 297 12.84 25.30 11.96
N GLU A 298 13.54 25.88 12.94
CA GLU A 298 14.12 25.12 14.05
C GLU A 298 13.05 24.50 14.95
N PHE A 299 11.95 25.23 15.17
CA PHE A 299 10.82 24.72 15.92
C PHE A 299 10.21 23.49 15.24
N MET A 300 10.02 23.56 13.91
CA MET A 300 9.43 22.49 13.11
C MET A 300 10.38 21.31 12.95
N GLU A 301 11.66 21.53 12.65
CA GLU A 301 12.65 20.46 12.50
C GLU A 301 12.68 19.56 13.75
N ARG A 302 12.71 20.17 14.94
CA ARG A 302 12.78 19.41 16.19
C ARG A 302 11.49 18.62 16.53
N ARG A 303 10.33 19.06 16.04
CA ARG A 303 9.01 18.57 16.50
C ARG A 303 8.21 17.82 15.44
N LEU A 304 8.47 18.09 14.16
CA LEU A 304 7.81 17.46 13.02
C LEU A 304 8.66 16.36 12.39
N ALA A 305 9.98 16.58 12.24
CA ALA A 305 10.85 15.62 11.55
C ALA A 305 10.86 14.22 12.20
N PRO A 306 10.90 14.06 13.54
CA PRO A 306 10.87 12.72 14.16
C PRO A 306 9.61 11.91 13.83
N ALA A 307 8.46 12.58 13.75
CA ALA A 307 7.21 11.93 13.35
C ALA A 307 7.25 11.47 11.89
N MET A 308 7.88 12.25 11.01
CA MET A 308 8.01 11.90 9.60
C MET A 308 8.97 10.74 9.40
N SER A 309 10.12 10.76 10.09
CA SER A 309 11.06 9.63 10.12
C SER A 309 10.39 8.33 10.60
N THR A 310 9.47 8.43 11.57
CA THR A 310 8.68 7.27 12.02
C THR A 310 7.80 6.71 10.91
N CYS A 311 7.07 7.58 10.20
CA CYS A 311 6.22 7.16 9.08
C CYS A 311 7.04 6.51 7.95
N GLU A 312 8.19 7.10 7.61
CA GLU A 312 9.09 6.57 6.59
C GLU A 312 9.71 5.22 6.99
N ALA A 313 10.15 5.09 8.25
CA ALA A 313 10.70 3.83 8.76
C ALA A 313 9.67 2.70 8.76
N VAL A 314 8.42 2.98 9.14
CA VAL A 314 7.32 2.01 9.11
C VAL A 314 7.00 1.58 7.68
N ALA A 315 6.90 2.52 6.74
CA ALA A 315 6.68 2.20 5.33
C ALA A 315 7.81 1.33 4.75
N ALA A 316 9.07 1.72 4.99
CA ALA A 316 10.23 0.95 4.54
C ALA A 316 10.26 -0.47 5.15
N ARG A 317 9.84 -0.61 6.41
CA ARG A 317 9.75 -1.91 7.10
C ARG A 317 8.63 -2.78 6.53
N GLN A 318 7.48 -2.21 6.20
CA GLN A 318 6.39 -2.92 5.50
C GLN A 318 6.89 -3.52 4.19
N ASP A 319 7.55 -2.71 3.36
CA ASP A 319 8.11 -3.14 2.08
C ASP A 319 9.18 -4.23 2.24
N ALA A 320 10.06 -4.09 3.24
CA ALA A 320 11.09 -5.08 3.51
C ALA A 320 10.49 -6.42 3.97
N LEU A 321 9.47 -6.40 4.83
CA LEU A 321 8.77 -7.60 5.27
C LEU A 321 7.99 -8.26 4.13
N ALA A 322 7.29 -7.49 3.30
CA ALA A 322 6.59 -8.00 2.13
C ALA A 322 7.55 -8.78 1.21
N ARG A 323 8.72 -8.22 0.90
CA ARG A 323 9.77 -8.89 0.12
C ARG A 323 10.29 -10.15 0.79
N ARG A 324 10.55 -10.13 2.11
CA ARG A 324 11.01 -11.32 2.84
C ARG A 324 9.97 -12.43 2.85
N ILE A 325 8.69 -12.10 3.02
CA ILE A 325 7.58 -13.08 2.99
C ILE A 325 7.47 -13.70 1.59
N ALA A 326 7.52 -12.89 0.53
CA ALA A 326 7.50 -13.38 -0.85
C ALA A 326 8.63 -14.38 -1.12
N ASN A 327 9.87 -14.03 -0.72
CA ASN A 327 11.02 -14.91 -0.86
C ASN A 327 10.85 -16.22 -0.08
N SER A 328 10.37 -16.17 1.17
CA SER A 328 10.11 -17.38 1.96
C SER A 328 9.02 -18.26 1.35
N ASN A 329 7.99 -17.65 0.74
CA ASN A 329 6.94 -18.37 0.03
C ASN A 329 7.47 -19.09 -1.22
N ASP A 330 8.32 -18.43 -2.01
CA ASP A 330 8.94 -19.01 -3.21
C ASP A 330 9.87 -20.17 -2.86
N LEU A 331 10.67 -20.04 -1.80
CA LEU A 331 11.53 -21.12 -1.31
C LEU A 331 10.71 -22.33 -0.85
N LEU A 332 9.63 -22.11 -0.10
CA LEU A 332 8.76 -23.18 0.35
C LEU A 332 8.06 -23.88 -0.82
N ARG A 333 7.55 -23.12 -1.80
CA ARG A 333 6.92 -23.68 -3.00
C ARG A 333 7.90 -24.53 -3.81
N THR A 334 9.14 -24.07 -3.94
CA THR A 334 10.21 -24.82 -4.61
C THR A 334 10.50 -26.13 -3.88
N ARG A 335 10.60 -26.08 -2.55
CA ARG A 335 10.85 -27.26 -1.73
C ARG A 335 9.71 -28.29 -1.80
N VAL A 336 8.46 -27.84 -1.66
CA VAL A 336 7.27 -28.71 -1.82
C VAL A 336 7.28 -29.39 -3.18
N GLY A 337 7.62 -28.65 -4.24
CA GLY A 337 7.76 -29.21 -5.59
C GLY A 337 8.80 -30.34 -5.66
N ILE A 338 9.98 -30.14 -5.07
CA ILE A 338 11.04 -31.17 -5.02
C ILE A 338 10.60 -32.41 -4.22
N VAL A 339 9.94 -32.21 -3.08
CA VAL A 339 9.43 -33.32 -2.23
C VAL A 339 8.38 -34.13 -2.99
N GLN A 340 7.44 -33.46 -3.66
CA GLN A 340 6.42 -34.12 -4.49
C GLN A 340 7.02 -34.87 -5.67
N GLU A 341 8.01 -34.29 -6.37
CA GLU A 341 8.70 -34.95 -7.47
C GLU A 341 9.46 -36.20 -6.99
N THR A 342 10.12 -36.10 -5.83
CA THR A 342 10.84 -37.22 -5.22
C THR A 342 9.87 -38.36 -4.83
N GLN A 343 8.71 -38.04 -4.24
CA GLN A 343 7.67 -39.03 -3.95
C GLN A 343 7.14 -39.70 -5.22
N ASN A 344 6.82 -38.92 -6.26
CA ASN A 344 6.36 -39.45 -7.54
C ASN A 344 7.39 -40.41 -8.16
N ARG A 345 8.68 -40.06 -8.11
CA ARG A 345 9.78 -40.91 -8.59
C ARG A 345 9.86 -42.22 -7.79
N GLN A 346 9.73 -42.18 -6.46
CA GLN A 346 9.73 -43.38 -5.62
C GLN A 346 8.54 -44.30 -5.93
N ILE A 347 7.35 -43.73 -6.13
CA ILE A 347 6.15 -44.48 -6.52
C ILE A 347 6.39 -45.19 -7.86
N LEU A 348 6.87 -44.48 -8.88
CA LEU A 348 7.17 -45.06 -10.19
C LEU A 348 8.24 -46.17 -10.12
N GLN A 349 9.28 -46.00 -9.29
CA GLN A 349 10.28 -47.04 -9.06
C GLN A 349 9.68 -48.29 -8.41
N SER A 350 8.79 -48.11 -7.42
CA SER A 350 8.11 -49.22 -6.76
C SER A 350 7.18 -49.99 -7.71
N LEU A 351 6.49 -49.28 -8.61
CA LEU A 351 5.66 -49.88 -9.65
C LEU A 351 6.49 -50.68 -10.64
N ASN A 352 7.61 -50.13 -11.12
CA ASN A 352 8.54 -50.83 -12.01
C ASN A 352 9.12 -52.09 -11.34
N ALA A 353 9.48 -52.02 -10.06
CA ALA A 353 9.98 -53.17 -9.31
C ALA A 353 8.92 -54.28 -9.18
N ARG A 354 7.67 -53.91 -8.87
CA ARG A 354 6.54 -54.86 -8.81
C ARG A 354 6.24 -55.47 -10.18
N ALA A 355 6.23 -54.68 -11.24
CA ALA A 355 6.05 -55.17 -12.61
C ALA A 355 7.16 -56.15 -13.01
N ALA A 356 8.41 -55.86 -12.66
CA ALA A 356 9.54 -56.76 -12.90
C ALA A 356 9.42 -58.08 -12.12
N GLN A 357 8.93 -58.04 -10.87
CA GLN A 357 8.66 -59.26 -10.09
C GLN A 357 7.52 -60.08 -10.71
N GLN A 358 6.45 -59.44 -11.16
CA GLN A 358 5.34 -60.11 -11.86
C GLN A 358 5.82 -60.78 -13.14
N LEU A 359 6.67 -60.10 -13.93
CA LEU A 359 7.28 -60.68 -15.13
C LEU A 359 8.12 -61.92 -14.82
N ARG A 360 8.93 -61.89 -13.75
CA ARG A 360 9.74 -63.05 -13.34
C ARG A 360 8.89 -64.23 -12.91
N LEU A 361 7.82 -63.98 -12.15
CA LEU A 361 6.87 -65.02 -11.74
C LEU A 361 6.16 -65.62 -12.95
N GLN A 362 5.75 -64.78 -13.91
CA GLN A 362 5.14 -65.24 -15.15
C GLN A 362 6.10 -66.12 -15.96
N GLN A 363 7.36 -65.71 -16.13
CA GLN A 363 8.40 -66.52 -16.79
C GLN A 363 8.68 -67.85 -16.06
N ALA A 364 8.62 -67.87 -14.72
CA ALA A 364 8.76 -69.10 -13.95
C ALA A 364 7.58 -70.07 -14.18
N VAL A 365 6.35 -69.56 -14.23
CA VAL A 365 5.15 -70.35 -14.55
C VAL A 365 5.19 -70.86 -15.99
N GLU A 366 5.68 -70.05 -16.93
CA GLU A 366 5.90 -70.47 -18.30
C GLU A 366 6.90 -71.63 -18.39
N GLY A 367 8.02 -71.56 -17.66
CA GLY A 367 8.96 -72.68 -17.57
C GLY A 367 8.33 -73.98 -17.07
N LEU A 368 7.46 -73.90 -16.06
CA LEU A 368 6.70 -75.04 -15.55
C LEU A 368 5.68 -75.56 -16.58
N SER A 369 5.05 -74.68 -17.35
CA SER A 369 4.10 -75.07 -18.40
C SER A 369 4.74 -75.89 -19.52
N VAL A 370 6.02 -75.64 -19.85
CA VAL A 370 6.77 -76.47 -20.82
C VAL A 370 6.82 -77.91 -20.35
N ALA A 371 7.13 -78.14 -19.06
CA ALA A 371 7.19 -79.48 -18.49
C ALA A 371 5.81 -80.16 -18.50
N ALA A 372 4.76 -79.45 -18.07
CA ALA A 372 3.40 -79.97 -18.04
C ALA A 372 2.88 -80.33 -19.45
N ILE A 373 3.01 -79.42 -20.42
CA ILE A 373 2.57 -79.63 -21.81
C ILE A 373 3.35 -80.78 -22.45
N SER A 374 4.68 -80.82 -22.26
CA SER A 374 5.52 -81.90 -22.80
C SER A 374 5.09 -83.27 -22.27
N TYR A 375 4.78 -83.36 -20.96
CA TYR A 375 4.26 -84.59 -20.35
C TYR A 375 2.93 -85.04 -20.99
N TYR A 376 1.97 -84.12 -21.13
CA TYR A 376 0.68 -84.44 -21.75
C TYR A 376 0.80 -84.85 -23.23
N VAL A 377 1.63 -84.16 -24.01
CA VAL A 377 1.84 -84.48 -25.43
C VAL A 377 2.52 -85.83 -25.61
N VAL A 378 3.56 -86.13 -24.82
CA VAL A 378 4.22 -87.45 -24.82
C VAL A 378 3.22 -88.54 -24.38
N GLY A 379 2.39 -88.27 -23.38
CA GLY A 379 1.34 -89.20 -22.95
C GLY A 379 0.35 -89.50 -24.08
N LEU A 380 -0.11 -88.47 -24.80
CA LEU A 380 -1.06 -88.60 -25.91
C LEU A 380 -0.45 -89.37 -27.10
N LEU A 381 0.81 -89.09 -27.44
CA LEU A 381 1.59 -89.84 -28.43
C LEU A 381 1.76 -91.31 -28.00
N GLY A 382 2.02 -91.54 -26.71
CA GLY A 382 2.11 -92.88 -26.15
C GLY A 382 0.82 -93.68 -26.34
N TYR A 383 -0.34 -93.06 -26.14
CA TYR A 383 -1.63 -93.71 -26.40
C TYR A 383 -1.87 -93.99 -27.88
N THR A 384 -1.49 -93.07 -28.78
CA THR A 384 -1.63 -93.27 -30.24
C THR A 384 -0.70 -94.36 -30.76
N VAL A 385 0.56 -94.40 -30.32
CA VAL A 385 1.53 -95.44 -30.71
C VAL A 385 1.11 -96.81 -30.17
N LYS A 386 0.63 -96.89 -28.93
CA LYS A 386 0.07 -98.14 -28.37
C LYS A 386 -1.18 -98.60 -29.12
N GLY A 387 -2.05 -97.68 -29.53
CA GLY A 387 -3.21 -97.97 -30.39
C GLY A 387 -2.82 -98.48 -31.78
N ALA A 388 -1.81 -97.85 -32.41
CA ALA A 388 -1.30 -98.25 -33.73
C ALA A 388 -0.59 -99.61 -33.75
N LYS A 389 0.03 -100.01 -32.63
CA LYS A 389 0.56 -101.37 -32.46
C LYS A 389 -0.56 -102.43 -32.54
N GLY A 390 -1.77 -102.09 -32.09
CA GLY A 390 -2.96 -102.94 -32.25
C GLY A 390 -3.40 -103.15 -33.71
N LEU A 391 -2.89 -102.33 -34.65
CA LEU A 391 -3.19 -102.37 -36.09
C LEU A 391 -2.07 -103.00 -36.95
N GLY A 392 -1.06 -103.63 -36.33
CA GLY A 392 -0.04 -104.40 -37.05
C GLY A 392 1.26 -103.66 -37.42
N TRP A 393 1.53 -102.51 -36.80
CA TRP A 393 2.75 -101.72 -37.07
C TRP A 393 4.01 -102.31 -36.40
N PRO A 394 5.13 -102.57 -37.13
CA PRO A 394 6.27 -103.35 -36.64
C PRO A 394 7.36 -102.51 -35.94
N VAL A 395 6.98 -101.65 -34.99
CA VAL A 395 7.93 -100.78 -34.28
C VAL A 395 7.76 -100.91 -32.77
N ASN A 396 8.86 -100.99 -32.02
CA ASN A 396 8.85 -101.05 -30.56
C ASN A 396 8.34 -99.71 -29.97
N PRO A 397 7.18 -99.69 -29.30
CA PRO A 397 6.59 -98.46 -28.75
C PRO A 397 7.50 -97.73 -27.78
N ASP A 398 8.27 -98.46 -26.97
CA ASP A 398 9.09 -97.86 -25.91
C ASP A 398 10.29 -97.09 -26.49
N ALA A 399 10.84 -97.58 -27.62
CA ALA A 399 11.90 -96.88 -28.35
C ALA A 399 11.39 -95.59 -29.02
N VAL A 400 10.17 -95.61 -29.57
CA VAL A 400 9.54 -94.44 -30.19
C VAL A 400 9.20 -93.38 -29.14
N ILE A 401 8.63 -93.79 -28.01
CA ILE A 401 8.29 -92.88 -26.90
C ILE A 401 9.58 -92.29 -26.29
N GLY A 402 10.61 -93.10 -26.07
CA GLY A 402 11.89 -92.63 -25.54
C GLY A 402 12.58 -91.60 -26.44
N ALA A 403 12.55 -91.79 -27.77
CA ALA A 403 13.07 -90.83 -28.73
C ALA A 403 12.18 -89.57 -28.85
N ALA A 404 10.87 -89.70 -28.66
CA ALA A 404 9.92 -88.59 -28.76
C ALA A 404 10.03 -87.60 -27.59
N VAL A 405 10.40 -88.04 -26.38
CA VAL A 405 10.51 -87.18 -25.18
C VAL A 405 11.41 -85.94 -25.40
N PRO A 406 12.70 -86.07 -25.77
CA PRO A 406 13.56 -84.91 -25.98
C PRO A 406 13.12 -84.06 -27.18
N LEU A 407 12.55 -84.70 -28.20
CA LEU A 407 12.08 -84.04 -29.43
C LEU A 407 10.86 -83.16 -29.17
N VAL A 408 9.88 -83.68 -28.43
CA VAL A 408 8.68 -82.94 -28.01
C VAL A 408 9.03 -81.84 -27.03
N ALA A 409 9.89 -82.11 -26.04
CA ALA A 409 10.32 -81.07 -25.09
C ALA A 409 11.03 -79.91 -25.79
N ALA A 410 11.93 -80.20 -26.73
CA ALA A 410 12.60 -79.18 -27.54
C ALA A 410 11.62 -78.43 -28.44
N ALA A 411 10.67 -79.12 -29.09
CA ALA A 411 9.67 -78.51 -29.96
C ALA A 411 8.72 -77.59 -29.18
N VAL A 412 8.21 -78.01 -28.03
CA VAL A 412 7.33 -77.21 -27.15
C VAL A 412 8.07 -75.98 -26.62
N TRP A 413 9.33 -76.15 -26.19
CA TRP A 413 10.16 -75.02 -25.74
C TRP A 413 10.43 -74.02 -26.87
N LEU A 414 10.80 -74.49 -28.06
CA LEU A 414 11.02 -73.62 -29.23
C LEU A 414 9.74 -72.91 -29.67
N ALA A 415 8.59 -73.60 -29.68
CA ALA A 415 7.30 -73.03 -30.03
C ALA A 415 6.91 -71.90 -29.07
N LEU A 416 6.93 -72.15 -27.76
CA LEU A 416 6.65 -71.14 -26.73
C LEU A 416 7.63 -69.97 -26.79
N ARG A 417 8.93 -70.25 -26.94
CA ARG A 417 9.97 -69.21 -27.08
C ARG A 417 9.77 -68.37 -28.34
N SER A 418 9.35 -68.98 -29.45
CA SER A 418 9.11 -68.27 -30.72
C SER A 418 7.86 -67.38 -30.64
N MET A 419 6.81 -67.84 -29.97
CA MET A 419 5.57 -67.08 -29.76
C MET A 419 5.83 -65.87 -28.86
N HIS A 420 6.61 -66.03 -27.79
CA HIS A 420 7.02 -64.94 -26.91
C HIS A 420 7.85 -63.87 -27.64
N ARG A 421 8.79 -64.29 -28.49
CA ARG A 421 9.58 -63.36 -29.31
C ARG A 421 8.72 -62.56 -30.30
N ARG A 422 7.63 -63.14 -30.81
CA ARG A 422 6.69 -62.44 -31.70
C ARG A 422 5.81 -61.44 -30.95
N LEU A 423 5.35 -61.80 -29.75
CA LEU A 423 4.55 -60.92 -28.89
C LEU A 423 5.35 -59.72 -28.36
N HIS A 424 6.61 -59.92 -27.96
CA HIS A 424 7.48 -58.81 -27.53
C HIS A 424 7.84 -57.83 -28.67
N ARG A 425 7.82 -58.26 -29.93
CA ARG A 425 8.00 -57.36 -31.10
C ARG A 425 6.76 -56.57 -31.48
N ALA A 426 5.58 -56.92 -30.94
CA ALA A 426 4.32 -56.25 -31.25
C ALA A 426 3.94 -55.15 -30.24
N HIS A 427 4.69 -54.99 -29.15
CA HIS A 427 4.43 -54.02 -28.06
C HIS A 427 5.65 -53.14 -27.70
N GLY A 428 6.69 -53.12 -28.52
CA GLY A 428 7.72 -52.07 -28.50
C GLY A 428 7.50 -51.16 -29.69
#